data_AF-A0A428RXY4-F1
#
_entry.id   AF-A0A428RXY4-F1
#
_cell.length_a   1.000
_cell.length_b   1.000
_cell.length_c   1.000
_cell.angle_alpha   90.00
_cell.angle_beta   90.00
_cell.angle_gamma   90.00
#
_symmetry.space_group_name_H-M   'P 1'
#
loop_
_entity.id
_entity.type
_entity.pdbx_description
1 polymer ?
#
loop_
_entity_poly.entity_id
_entity_poly.type
_entity_poly.pdbx_seq_one_letter_code
_entity_poly.pdbx_strand_id
1 'polypeptide(L)'
;MCQACHENGPASISGVPIASYLAKARAKQPFRLRLCHELQASIFLALNRHGAAPTLTLRNNPALCQLLWEDVGLDFPYKYGIRNTILGELTDCAQSLLNEARKWGAFIEVRDTRCL
;
A
#
# COMPACT_ATOMS: atom_id res chain seq x y z
N MET A 1 -6.85 11.07 2.90
CA MET A 1 -6.91 10.76 1.46
C MET A 1 -7.00 12.10 0.77
N CYS A 2 -5.99 12.50 -0.02
CA CYS A 2 -5.88 13.91 -0.42
C CYS A 2 -6.99 14.28 -1.38
N GLN A 3 -7.32 15.56 -1.55
CA GLN A 3 -8.37 15.97 -2.48
C GLN A 3 -8.15 15.40 -3.90
N ALA A 4 -6.89 15.39 -4.38
CA ALA A 4 -6.53 14.76 -5.66
C ALA A 4 -6.61 13.23 -5.67
N CYS A 5 -6.63 12.55 -4.52
CA CYS A 5 -6.86 11.11 -4.38
C CYS A 5 -8.31 10.77 -4.06
N HIS A 6 -9.04 11.70 -3.46
CA HIS A 6 -10.46 11.61 -3.19
C HIS A 6 -11.28 11.79 -4.48
N GLU A 7 -10.79 12.63 -5.39
CA GLU A 7 -11.33 12.79 -6.75
C GLU A 7 -10.82 11.72 -7.73
N ASN A 8 -9.82 10.91 -7.35
CA ASN A 8 -9.42 9.76 -8.15
C ASN A 8 -10.50 8.69 -8.03
N GLY A 9 -11.44 8.69 -8.97
CA GLY A 9 -12.28 7.53 -9.22
C GLY A 9 -11.46 6.31 -9.68
N PRO A 10 -12.11 5.23 -10.14
CA PRO A 10 -11.44 3.98 -10.55
C PRO A 10 -10.58 4.11 -11.83
N ALA A 11 -10.24 5.33 -12.25
CA ALA A 11 -9.48 5.59 -13.46
C ALA A 11 -8.02 5.99 -13.18
N SER A 12 -7.69 6.44 -11.97
CA SER A 12 -6.37 6.98 -11.64
C SER A 12 -5.94 6.73 -10.19
N ILE A 13 -4.63 6.75 -9.94
CA ILE A 13 -4.03 6.70 -8.60
C ILE A 13 -3.00 7.82 -8.51
N SER A 14 -3.18 8.73 -7.56
CA SER A 14 -2.38 9.96 -7.40
C SER A 14 -2.24 10.75 -8.72
N GLY A 15 -3.32 10.86 -9.49
CA GLY A 15 -3.35 11.55 -10.79
C GLY A 15 -2.68 10.79 -11.95
N VAL A 16 -2.22 9.55 -11.75
CA VAL A 16 -1.70 8.71 -12.84
C VAL A 16 -2.79 7.73 -13.30
N PRO A 17 -3.12 7.68 -14.60
CA PRO A 17 -4.14 6.75 -15.09
C PRO A 17 -3.78 5.29 -14.85
N ILE A 18 -4.76 4.49 -14.42
CA ILE A 18 -4.61 3.03 -14.26
C ILE A 18 -4.21 2.37 -15.57
N ALA A 19 -4.73 2.85 -16.70
CA ALA A 19 -4.35 2.38 -18.04
C ALA A 19 -2.82 2.44 -18.27
N SER A 20 -2.13 3.44 -17.73
CA SER A 20 -0.68 3.56 -17.85
C SER A 20 0.06 2.47 -17.07
N TYR A 21 -0.42 2.11 -15.88
CA TYR A 21 0.12 0.97 -15.11
C TYR A 21 -0.11 -0.35 -15.85
N LEU A 22 -1.33 -0.56 -16.36
CA LEU A 22 -1.67 -1.76 -17.11
C LEU A 22 -0.85 -1.90 -18.40
N ALA A 23 -0.58 -0.79 -19.10
CA ALA A 23 0.27 -0.80 -20.29
C ALA A 23 1.70 -1.25 -19.95
N LYS A 24 2.28 -0.74 -18.86
CA LYS A 24 3.60 -1.15 -18.38
C LYS A 24 3.62 -2.62 -17.93
N ALA A 25 2.60 -3.06 -17.21
CA ALA A 25 2.46 -4.44 -16.78
C ALA A 25 2.39 -5.41 -17.98
N ARG A 26 1.58 -5.07 -19.01
CA ARG A 26 1.48 -5.85 -20.26
C ARG A 26 2.80 -5.90 -21.02
N ALA A 27 3.53 -4.77 -21.04
CA ALA A 27 4.85 -4.68 -21.65
C ALA A 27 5.96 -5.33 -20.80
N LYS A 28 5.63 -5.92 -19.62
CA LYS A 28 6.58 -6.47 -18.64
C LYS A 28 7.66 -5.46 -18.23
N GLN A 29 7.34 -4.17 -18.29
CA GLN A 29 8.23 -3.10 -17.86
C GLN A 29 8.09 -2.90 -16.35
N PRO A 30 9.20 -2.67 -15.62
CA PRO A 30 9.12 -2.34 -14.22
C PRO A 30 8.38 -1.02 -14.03
N PHE A 31 7.53 -0.96 -13.02
CA PHE A 31 6.86 0.25 -12.59
C PHE A 31 6.65 0.23 -11.08
N ARG A 32 6.15 1.33 -10.54
CA ARG A 32 5.68 1.45 -9.16
C ARG A 32 4.43 2.31 -9.15
N LEU A 33 3.52 2.08 -8.20
CA LEU A 33 2.42 3.01 -7.98
C LEU A 33 2.96 4.36 -7.54
N ARG A 34 2.37 5.42 -8.09
CA ARG A 34 2.64 6.77 -7.62
C ARG A 34 1.86 6.96 -6.33
N LEU A 35 2.56 7.20 -5.25
CA LEU A 35 1.97 7.49 -3.95
C LEU A 35 2.19 8.97 -3.61
N CYS A 36 1.10 9.73 -3.44
CA CYS A 36 1.17 11.04 -2.81
C CYS A 36 1.46 10.89 -1.31
N HIS A 37 1.91 11.97 -0.64
CA HIS A 37 2.25 11.93 0.79
C HIS A 37 1.10 11.41 1.67
N GLU A 38 -0.15 11.76 1.34
CA GLU A 38 -1.31 11.25 2.07
C GLU A 38 -1.57 9.76 1.85
N LEU A 39 -1.33 9.24 0.66
CA LEU A 39 -1.49 7.81 0.39
C LEU A 39 -0.38 7.01 1.09
N GLN A 40 0.85 7.53 1.10
CA GLN A 40 1.94 6.96 1.91
C GLN A 40 1.59 6.94 3.39
N ALA A 41 1.09 8.07 3.93
CA ALA A 41 0.65 8.15 5.32
C ALA A 41 -0.51 7.19 5.61
N SER A 42 -1.48 7.06 4.70
CA SER A 42 -2.62 6.14 4.84
C SER A 42 -2.15 4.67 4.89
N ILE A 43 -1.19 4.30 4.04
CA ILE A 43 -0.56 2.96 4.08
C ILE A 43 0.11 2.74 5.43
N PHE A 44 0.89 3.71 5.94
CA PHE A 44 1.54 3.59 7.25
C PHE A 44 0.54 3.43 8.40
N LEU A 45 -0.52 4.24 8.41
CA LEU A 45 -1.57 4.17 9.41
C LEU A 45 -2.30 2.82 9.37
N ALA A 46 -2.60 2.31 8.17
CA ALA A 46 -3.23 1.00 8.01
C ALA A 46 -2.29 -0.13 8.47
N LEU A 47 -1.01 -0.10 8.09
CA LEU A 47 0.00 -1.05 8.59
C LEU A 47 0.06 -1.04 10.13
N ASN A 48 0.08 0.15 10.75
CA ASN A 48 0.12 0.29 12.20
C ASN A 48 -1.17 -0.22 12.87
N ARG A 49 -2.35 0.15 12.32
CA ARG A 49 -3.67 -0.29 12.78
C ARG A 49 -3.78 -1.81 12.86
N HIS A 50 -3.23 -2.50 11.86
CA HIS A 50 -3.26 -3.96 11.78
C HIS A 50 -2.06 -4.63 12.46
N GLY A 51 -1.28 -3.89 13.25
CA GLY A 51 -0.17 -4.42 14.04
C GLY A 51 0.96 -5.01 13.18
N ALA A 52 1.19 -4.46 11.98
CA ALA A 52 2.25 -4.95 11.10
C ALA A 52 3.62 -4.75 11.76
N ALA A 53 4.29 -5.87 12.06
CA ALA A 53 5.64 -5.83 12.60
C ALA A 53 6.65 -5.26 11.57
N PRO A 54 7.72 -4.58 11.99
CA PRO A 54 8.73 -4.02 11.07
C PRO A 54 9.47 -5.08 10.24
N THR A 55 9.47 -6.33 10.72
CA THR A 55 10.09 -7.50 10.08
C THR A 55 9.12 -8.28 9.19
N LEU A 56 7.87 -7.84 9.10
CA LEU A 56 6.83 -8.54 8.34
C LEU A 56 7.14 -8.52 6.84
N THR A 57 6.93 -9.67 6.21
CA THR A 57 6.87 -9.79 4.74
C THR A 57 5.40 -9.79 4.32
N LEU A 58 4.94 -8.71 3.70
CA LEU A 58 3.55 -8.51 3.30
C LEU A 58 3.06 -9.55 2.29
N ARG A 59 3.92 -9.96 1.34
CA ARG A 59 3.57 -11.00 0.36
C ARG A 59 3.18 -12.34 0.97
N ASN A 60 3.60 -12.61 2.21
CA ASN A 60 3.23 -13.81 2.96
C ASN A 60 1.92 -13.66 3.75
N ASN A 61 1.32 -12.46 3.75
CA ASN A 61 0.14 -12.10 4.53
C ASN A 61 -0.96 -11.51 3.64
N PRO A 62 -1.59 -12.32 2.77
CA PRO A 62 -2.58 -11.84 1.78
C PRO A 62 -3.80 -11.18 2.44
N ALA A 63 -4.20 -11.61 3.63
CA ALA A 63 -5.28 -10.99 4.39
C ALA A 63 -4.94 -9.54 4.78
N LEU A 64 -3.70 -9.28 5.23
CA LEU A 64 -3.27 -7.92 5.52
C LEU A 64 -3.19 -7.07 4.25
N CYS A 65 -2.69 -7.61 3.13
CA CYS A 65 -2.69 -6.88 1.86
C CYS A 65 -4.11 -6.49 1.42
N GLN A 66 -5.09 -7.35 1.68
CA GLN A 66 -6.49 -7.06 1.42
C GLN A 66 -7.04 -5.95 2.32
N LEU A 67 -6.74 -5.99 3.62
CA LEU A 67 -7.13 -4.94 4.56
C LEU A 67 -6.47 -3.60 4.20
N LEU A 68 -5.19 -3.60 3.83
CA LEU A 68 -4.50 -2.39 3.37
C LEU A 68 -5.20 -1.80 2.14
N TRP A 69 -5.53 -2.64 1.16
CA TRP A 69 -6.22 -2.24 -0.06
C TRP A 69 -7.56 -1.52 0.21
N GLU A 70 -8.33 -2.03 1.16
CA GLU A 70 -9.60 -1.44 1.61
C GLU A 70 -9.36 -0.14 2.39
N ASP A 71 -8.43 -0.15 3.37
CA ASP A 71 -8.14 1.01 4.22
C ASP A 71 -7.59 2.22 3.44
N VAL A 72 -6.87 1.98 2.34
CA VAL A 72 -6.35 3.08 1.50
C VAL A 72 -7.38 3.59 0.47
N GLY A 73 -8.58 2.99 0.43
CA GLY A 73 -9.66 3.40 -0.46
C GLY A 73 -9.42 3.06 -1.93
N LEU A 74 -8.76 1.94 -2.22
CA LEU A 74 -8.57 1.44 -3.59
C LEU A 74 -9.55 0.34 -3.96
N ASP A 75 -10.51 0.00 -3.10
CA ASP A 75 -11.51 -1.07 -3.22
C ASP A 75 -12.65 -0.80 -4.22
N PHE A 76 -12.31 -0.22 -5.36
CA PHE A 76 -13.22 -0.08 -6.48
C PHE A 76 -13.52 -1.44 -7.15
N PRO A 77 -14.67 -1.57 -7.84
CA PRO A 77 -15.07 -2.79 -8.55
C PRO A 77 -14.26 -3.01 -9.84
N TYR A 78 -12.95 -3.18 -9.71
CA TYR A 78 -12.06 -3.45 -10.83
C TYR A 78 -12.27 -4.85 -11.40
N LYS A 79 -12.02 -4.98 -12.71
CA LYS A 79 -11.81 -6.31 -13.32
C LYS A 79 -10.63 -7.02 -12.63
N TYR A 80 -10.77 -8.33 -12.44
CA TYR A 80 -9.81 -9.15 -11.70
C TYR A 80 -8.33 -8.92 -12.08
N GLY A 81 -8.01 -8.86 -13.38
CA GLY A 81 -6.63 -8.61 -13.83
C GLY A 81 -6.08 -7.25 -13.41
N ILE A 82 -6.92 -6.20 -13.45
CA ILE A 82 -6.53 -4.85 -13.01
C ILE A 82 -6.29 -4.86 -11.51
N ARG A 83 -7.24 -5.42 -10.76
CA ARG A 83 -7.15 -5.54 -9.30
C ARG A 83 -5.85 -6.20 -8.88
N ASN A 84 -5.50 -7.35 -9.47
CA ASN A 84 -4.28 -8.07 -9.09
C ASN A 84 -3.00 -7.29 -9.42
N THR A 85 -2.97 -6.58 -10.55
CA THR A 85 -1.83 -5.72 -10.90
C THR A 85 -1.63 -4.61 -9.88
N ILE A 86 -2.69 -3.85 -9.56
CA ILE A 86 -2.58 -2.73 -8.63
C ILE A 86 -2.34 -3.22 -7.20
N LEU A 87 -3.01 -4.29 -6.77
CA LEU A 87 -2.81 -4.88 -5.43
C LEU A 87 -1.38 -5.38 -5.24
N GLY A 88 -0.80 -6.05 -6.24
CA GLY A 88 0.59 -6.49 -6.20
C GLY A 88 1.57 -5.33 -6.02
N GLU A 89 1.36 -4.25 -6.77
CA GLU A 89 2.22 -3.07 -6.68
C GLU A 89 1.99 -2.27 -5.40
N LEU A 90 0.75 -2.19 -4.89
CA LEU A 90 0.46 -1.62 -3.58
C LEU A 90 1.20 -2.39 -2.49
N THR A 91 1.20 -3.72 -2.58
CA THR A 91 1.91 -4.60 -1.65
C THR A 91 3.41 -4.30 -1.64
N ASP A 92 4.02 -4.14 -2.81
CA ASP A 92 5.45 -3.83 -2.93
C ASP A 92 5.80 -2.42 -2.44
N CYS A 93 4.94 -1.44 -2.72
CA CYS A 93 5.09 -0.10 -2.18
C CYS A 93 4.96 -0.09 -0.64
N ALA A 94 3.95 -0.76 -0.09
CA ALA A 94 3.77 -0.88 1.37
C ALA A 94 4.96 -1.60 2.03
N GLN A 95 5.53 -2.63 1.39
CA GLN A 95 6.72 -3.31 1.88
C GLN A 95 7.93 -2.37 1.88
N SER A 96 8.08 -1.55 0.84
CA SER A 96 9.16 -0.57 0.76
C SER A 96 9.06 0.47 1.87
N LEU A 97 7.85 0.98 2.12
CA LEU A 97 7.57 1.92 3.22
C LEU A 97 7.86 1.31 4.59
N LEU A 98 7.45 0.05 4.82
CA LEU A 98 7.75 -0.68 6.05
C LEU A 98 9.26 -0.82 6.27
N ASN A 99 10.00 -1.16 5.20
CA ASN A 99 11.46 -1.28 5.24
C ASN A 99 12.15 0.06 5.52
N GLU A 100 11.64 1.17 4.98
CA GLU A 100 12.16 2.51 5.25
C GLU A 100 11.91 2.95 6.69
N ALA A 101 10.68 2.79 7.19
CA ALA A 101 10.37 3.07 8.58
C ALA A 101 11.24 2.24 9.55
N ARG A 102 11.56 1.00 9.19
CA ARG A 102 12.47 0.15 9.97
C ARG A 102 13.88 0.74 10.01
N LYS A 103 14.40 1.19 8.86
CA LYS A 103 15.73 1.82 8.78
C LYS A 103 15.83 3.09 9.63
N TRP A 104 14.75 3.85 9.71
CA TRP A 104 14.69 5.08 10.51
C TRP A 104 14.39 4.85 11.99
N GLY A 105 14.15 3.61 12.41
CA GLY A 105 13.71 3.32 13.77
C GLY A 105 12.35 3.95 14.10
N ALA A 106 11.52 4.22 13.08
CA ALA A 106 10.22 4.89 13.21
C ALA A 106 9.11 3.97 13.77
N PHE A 107 9.49 2.83 14.35
CA PHE A 107 8.59 1.93 15.04
C PHE A 107 8.88 1.98 16.53
N ILE A 108 7.88 2.38 17.30
CA ILE A 108 7.90 2.20 18.76
C ILE A 108 7.47 0.75 19.01
N GLU A 109 8.45 -0.14 19.20
CA GLU A 109 8.17 -1.44 19.79
C GLU A 109 7.81 -1.21 21.26
N VAL A 110 6.51 -1.20 21.58
CA VAL A 110 6.07 -1.36 22.96
C VAL A 110 6.35 -2.82 23.33
N ARG A 111 7.58 -3.09 23.78
CA ARG A 111 7.86 -4.35 24.46
C ARG A 111 6.96 -4.37 25.69
N ASP A 112 6.25 -5.46 25.83
CA ASP A 112 5.44 -5.78 27.00
C ASP A 112 6.39 -5.87 28.21
N THR A 113 6.77 -4.72 28.77
CA THR A 113 7.37 -4.65 30.09
C THR A 113 6.24 -4.93 31.06
N ARG A 114 5.97 -6.21 31.29
CA ARG A 114 5.50 -6.63 32.60
C ARG A 114 6.55 -6.13 33.59
N CYS A 115 6.32 -4.96 34.16
CA CYS A 115 6.72 -4.73 35.53
C CYS A 115 5.81 -5.63 36.35
N LEU A 116 6.26 -6.86 36.62
CA LEU A 116 5.93 -7.75 37.75
C LEU A 116 6.69 -9.07 37.56
#